data_AF-A0A966N5T2-F1
#
_entry.id   AF-A0A966N5T2-F1
#
_cell.length_a   1.000
_cell.length_b   1.000
_cell.length_c   1.000
_cell.angle_alpha   90.00
_cell.angle_beta   90.00
_cell.angle_gamma   90.00
#
_symmetry.space_group_name_H-M   'P 1'
#
loop_
_entity.id
_entity.type
_entity.pdbx_description
1 polymer ?
#
loop_
_entity_poly.entity_id
_entity_poly.type
_entity_poly.pdbx_seq_one_letter_code
_entity_poly.pdbx_strand_id
1 'polypeptide(L)' 'TAQGTSYSANIGNGSDTEITVTHNLGTRDVTVQVFATASPYNQVECDVDHTSTSAVTLTFAAQPTAGQYRVVITG' A
#
# COMPACT_ATOMS: atom_id res chain seq x y z
N THR A 1 10.76 21.86 0.89
CA THR A 1 10.35 21.18 -0.36
C THR A 1 8.98 20.61 -0.13
N ALA A 2 8.00 20.87 -1.00
CA ALA A 2 6.65 20.31 -0.84
C ALA A 2 6.74 18.78 -0.82
N GLN A 3 6.20 18.13 0.21
CA GLN A 3 6.04 16.68 0.19
C GLN A 3 5.07 16.34 -0.95
N GLY A 4 5.46 15.41 -1.83
CA GLY A 4 4.59 15.02 -2.95
C GLY A 4 3.23 14.59 -2.41
N THR A 5 2.13 14.88 -3.12
CA THR A 5 0.76 14.54 -2.68
C THR A 5 0.42 13.06 -2.87
N SER A 6 1.38 12.27 -3.37
CA SER A 6 1.19 10.85 -3.66
C SER A 6 2.44 10.04 -3.36
N TYR A 7 2.25 8.82 -2.89
CA TYR A 7 3.26 7.79 -2.70
C TYR A 7 2.84 6.53 -3.44
N SER A 8 3.81 5.80 -4.00
CA SER A 8 3.54 4.48 -4.57
C SER A 8 4.75 3.57 -4.48
N ALA A 9 4.51 2.28 -4.24
CA ALA A 9 5.54 1.27 -4.14
C ALA A 9 5.01 -0.10 -4.58
N ASN A 10 5.92 -0.98 -5.01
CA ASN A 10 5.58 -2.39 -5.13
C ASN A 10 5.76 -3.04 -3.76
N ILE A 11 4.83 -3.90 -3.39
CA ILE A 11 4.72 -4.53 -2.07
C ILE A 11 4.52 -6.04 -2.23
N GLY A 12 4.69 -6.73 -1.10
CA GLY A 12 4.73 -8.18 -1.01
C GLY A 12 6.15 -8.67 -0.85
N ASN A 13 6.34 -9.58 0.10
CA ASN A 13 7.64 -10.17 0.44
C ASN A 13 7.63 -11.70 0.34
N GLY A 14 6.50 -12.31 -0.01
CA GLY A 14 6.35 -13.75 -0.11
C GLY A 14 6.32 -14.46 1.23
N SER A 15 6.02 -13.79 2.35
CA SER A 15 5.94 -14.44 3.67
C SER A 15 4.87 -13.84 4.58
N ASP A 16 4.75 -12.51 4.65
CA ASP A 16 3.83 -11.86 5.56
C ASP A 16 2.51 -11.54 4.88
N THR A 17 1.41 -11.71 5.62
CA THR A 17 0.09 -11.20 5.23
C THR A 17 -0.09 -9.73 5.61
N GLU A 18 0.73 -9.23 6.53
CA GLU A 18 0.72 -7.85 7.00
C GLU A 18 1.93 -7.09 6.42
N ILE A 19 1.68 -6.00 5.70
CA ILE A 19 2.71 -5.18 5.08
C ILE A 19 2.55 -3.73 5.56
N THR A 20 3.55 -3.21 6.26
CA THR A 20 3.62 -1.77 6.59
C THR A 20 4.18 -0.97 5.40
N VAL A 21 3.48 0.08 5.00
CA VAL A 21 3.86 0.98 3.92
C VAL A 21 4.07 2.39 4.46
N THR A 22 5.31 2.85 4.49
CA THR A 22 5.69 4.20 4.94
C THR A 22 5.65 5.19 3.77
N HIS A 23 4.64 6.07 3.75
CA HIS A 23 4.42 7.06 2.69
C HIS A 23 4.90 8.47 3.02
N ASN A 24 5.11 8.79 4.31
CA ASN A 24 5.60 10.10 4.77
C ASN A 24 4.78 11.31 4.29
N LEU A 25 3.46 11.20 4.06
CA LEU A 25 2.66 12.35 3.57
C LEU A 25 2.33 13.36 4.67
N GLY A 26 2.46 13.00 5.94
CA GLY A 26 2.20 13.89 7.06
C GLY A 26 0.71 14.03 7.43
N THR A 27 -0.17 13.19 6.87
CA THR A 27 -1.60 13.14 7.19
C THR A 27 -2.12 11.70 7.20
N ARG A 28 -3.20 11.45 7.94
CA ARG A 28 -3.98 10.20 7.87
C ARG A 28 -5.10 10.25 6.84
N ASP A 29 -5.43 11.45 6.36
CA ASP A 29 -6.46 11.69 5.37
C ASP A 29 -5.92 11.31 3.99
N VAL A 30 -5.79 10.01 3.76
CA VAL A 30 -5.23 9.44 2.53
C VAL A 30 -6.19 8.44 1.93
N THR A 31 -6.16 8.30 0.62
CA THR A 31 -6.82 7.21 -0.11
C THR A 31 -5.76 6.17 -0.49
N VAL A 32 -5.99 4.92 -0.12
CA VAL A 32 -5.11 3.79 -0.43
C VAL A 32 -5.78 2.89 -1.44
N GLN A 33 -5.08 2.56 -2.53
CA GLN A 33 -5.52 1.60 -3.55
C GLN A 33 -4.40 0.61 -3.82
N VAL A 34 -4.75 -0.65 -4.04
CA VAL A 34 -3.79 -1.74 -4.30
C VAL A 34 -4.14 -2.42 -5.62
N PHE A 35 -3.16 -2.61 -6.49
CA PHE A 35 -3.32 -3.20 -7.82
C PHE A 35 -2.35 -4.35 -8.04
N ALA A 36 -2.76 -5.38 -8.80
CA ALA A 36 -1.82 -6.39 -9.31
C ALA A 36 -0.79 -5.75 -10.25
N THR A 37 0.47 -6.17 -10.13
CA THR A 37 1.56 -5.72 -11.03
C THR A 37 1.61 -6.48 -12.35
N ALA A 38 0.78 -7.52 -12.50
CA ALA A 38 0.65 -8.33 -13.70
C ALA A 38 -0.80 -8.38 -14.18
N SER A 39 -0.99 -8.63 -15.48
CA SER A 39 -2.31 -8.78 -16.11
C SER A 39 -3.18 -9.78 -15.32
N PRO A 40 -4.44 -9.42 -14.99
CA PRO A 40 -5.24 -8.34 -15.60
C PRO A 40 -5.10 -6.96 -14.93
N TYR A 41 -4.11 -6.75 -14.05
CA TYR A 41 -3.92 -5.49 -13.30
C TYR A 41 -5.14 -5.12 -12.46
N ASN A 42 -5.81 -6.13 -11.89
CA ASN A 42 -7.00 -5.92 -11.09
C ASN A 42 -6.70 -5.12 -9.83
N GLN A 43 -7.69 -4.36 -9.38
CA GLN A 43 -7.71 -3.82 -8.04
C GLN A 43 -7.91 -4.97 -7.05
N VAL A 44 -7.16 -4.93 -5.96
CA VAL A 44 -7.20 -5.92 -4.88
C VAL A 44 -7.66 -5.22 -3.62
N GLU A 45 -8.66 -5.78 -2.97
CA GLU A 45 -9.11 -5.32 -1.66
C GLU A 45 -8.32 -6.04 -0.56
N CYS A 46 -7.97 -5.28 0.45
CA CYS A 46 -7.28 -5.71 1.66
C CYS A 46 -7.75 -4.81 2.80
N ASP A 47 -7.55 -5.24 4.04
CA ASP A 47 -7.81 -4.36 5.18
C ASP A 47 -6.71 -3.29 5.23
N VAL A 48 -7.11 -2.04 5.45
CA VAL A 48 -6.21 -0.88 5.47
C VAL A 48 -6.33 -0.15 6.79
N ASP A 49 -5.27 -0.19 7.58
CA ASP A 49 -5.16 0.56 8.84
C ASP A 49 -4.29 1.80 8.65
N HIS A 50 -4.83 2.98 8.96
CA HIS A 50 -4.13 4.26 8.86
C HIS A 50 -3.31 4.53 10.14
N THR A 51 -2.31 3.69 10.38
CA THR A 51 -1.59 3.57 11.66
C THR A 51 -0.92 4.87 12.11
N SER A 52 -0.39 5.67 11.19
CA SER A 52 0.19 6.99 11.50
C SER A 52 -0.05 8.02 10.40
N THR A 53 0.38 9.26 10.62
CA THR A 53 0.39 10.29 9.56
C THR A 53 1.41 10.03 8.45
N SER A 54 2.25 9.01 8.60
CA SER A 54 3.33 8.70 7.66
C SER A 54 3.33 7.25 7.20
N ALA A 55 2.42 6.41 7.67
CA ALA A 55 2.37 5.00 7.33
C ALA A 55 0.95 4.43 7.41
N VAL A 56 0.71 3.42 6.58
CA VAL A 56 -0.46 2.54 6.62
C VAL A 56 -0.01 1.10 6.77
N THR A 57 -0.86 0.25 7.33
CA THR A 57 -0.66 -1.20 7.38
C THR A 57 -1.72 -1.88 6.52
N LEU A 58 -1.29 -2.78 5.64
CA LEU A 58 -2.14 -3.53 4.73
C LEU A 58 -2.18 -4.99 5.15
N THR A 59 -3.37 -5.54 5.36
CA THR A 59 -3.56 -6.94 5.74
C THR A 59 -4.28 -7.70 4.63
N PHE A 60 -3.61 -8.69 4.07
CA PHE A 60 -4.08 -9.52 2.97
C PHE A 60 -4.61 -10.86 3.46
N ALA A 61 -5.63 -11.39 2.77
CA ALA A 61 -6.18 -12.72 3.07
C ALA A 61 -5.17 -13.87 2.83
N ALA A 62 -4.17 -13.65 1.96
CA ALA A 62 -3.08 -14.58 1.70
C ALA A 62 -1.77 -13.78 1.49
N GLN A 63 -0.63 -14.39 1.83
CA GLN A 63 0.67 -13.71 1.73
C GLN A 63 0.93 -13.29 0.26
N PRO A 64 1.10 -12.01 -0.05
CA PRO A 64 1.52 -11.59 -1.38
C PRO A 64 2.93 -12.09 -1.71
N THR A 65 3.14 -12.60 -2.91
CA THR A 65 4.49 -12.91 -3.41
C THR A 65 5.33 -11.64 -3.54
N ALA A 66 6.65 -11.78 -3.66
CA ALA A 66 7.56 -10.65 -3.79
C ALA A 66 7.13 -9.70 -4.94
N GLY A 67 6.79 -8.45 -4.60
CA GLY A 67 6.38 -7.44 -5.58
C GLY A 67 5.06 -7.73 -6.34
N GLN A 68 4.19 -8.60 -5.81
CA GLN A 68 2.94 -8.99 -6.46
C GLN A 68 1.98 -7.81 -6.67
N TYR A 69 1.99 -6.86 -5.74
CA TYR A 69 1.06 -5.75 -5.74
C TYR A 69 1.78 -4.42 -5.78
N ARG A 70 1.08 -3.41 -6.31
CA ARG A 70 1.47 -2.01 -6.28
C ARG A 70 0.46 -1.24 -5.43
N VAL A 71 0.95 -0.61 -4.37
CA VAL A 71 0.16 0.31 -3.56
C VAL A 71 0.29 1.73 -4.09
N VAL A 72 -0.81 2.45 -4.13
CA VAL A 72 -0.91 3.88 -4.46
C VAL A 72 -1.62 4.57 -3.30
N ILE A 73 -0.97 5.57 -2.72
CA ILE A 73 -1.46 6.35 -1.58
C ILE A 73 -1.49 7.81 -2.01
N THR A 74 -2.65 8.45 -1.93
CA THR A 74 -2.83 9.87 -2.28
C THR A 74 -3.41 10.61 -1.08
N GLY A 75 -2.82 11.76 -0.74
CA GLY A 75 -3.29 12.65 0.34
C GLY A 75 -3.75 14.01 -0.19
#